data_AF-A0A3D3XKQ4-F1
#
_entry.id   AF-A0A3D3XKQ4-F1
#
_cell.length_a   1.000
_cell.length_b   1.000
_cell.length_c   1.000
_cell.angle_alpha   90.00
_cell.angle_beta   90.00
_cell.angle_gamma   90.00
#
_symmetry.space_group_name_H-M   'P 1'
#
loop_
_entity.id
_entity.type
_entity.pdbx_description
1 polymer ?
#
loop_
_entity_poly.entity_id
_entity_poly.type
_entity_poly.pdbx_seq_one_letter_code
_entity_poly.pdbx_strand_id
1 'polypeptide(L)'
;ARTSGGGNISMVPTQAVTVGPRETWMADKVSIWHAGAHDNPFGQRLTTLMIAKGIADSAVPMSLLAGHPNVQFNFYIGGVGHCDVEMH
;
A
#
# COMPACT_ATOMS: atom_id res chain seq x y z
N ALA A 1 -0.76 8.09 9.34
CA ALA A 1 -1.85 7.13 9.02
C ALA A 1 -3.19 7.78 9.37
N ARG A 2 -4.11 7.91 8.41
CA ARG A 2 -5.51 8.23 8.75
C ARG A 2 -6.14 6.96 9.31
N THR A 3 -6.58 7.00 10.55
CA THR A 3 -7.18 5.83 11.20
C THR A 3 -8.68 5.79 10.88
N SER A 4 -9.25 4.58 10.82
CA SER A 4 -10.69 4.38 10.64
C SER A 4 -11.54 4.98 11.78
N GLY A 5 -10.91 5.44 12.86
CA GLY A 5 -11.58 6.10 13.99
C GLY A 5 -12.12 7.51 13.70
N GLY A 6 -12.06 7.99 12.45
CA GLY A 6 -12.65 9.28 12.07
C GLY A 6 -12.03 10.49 12.80
N GLY A 7 -10.76 10.38 13.21
CA GLY A 7 -10.07 11.38 14.04
C GLY A 7 -10.18 11.16 15.55
N ASN A 8 -10.95 10.15 16.01
CA ASN A 8 -11.00 9.77 17.41
C ASN A 8 -9.80 8.88 17.79
N ILE A 9 -8.76 9.50 18.34
CA ILE A 9 -7.50 8.85 18.70
C ILE A 9 -7.69 7.80 19.80
N SER A 10 -8.63 7.98 20.74
CA SER A 10 -8.82 7.03 21.83
C SER A 10 -9.33 5.66 21.38
N MET A 11 -9.89 5.59 20.17
CA MET A 11 -10.36 4.35 19.54
C MET A 11 -9.26 3.58 18.81
N VAL A 12 -8.08 4.19 18.64
CA VAL A 12 -6.95 3.56 17.94
C VAL A 12 -6.15 2.74 18.95
N PRO A 13 -5.94 1.43 18.70
CA PRO A 13 -5.05 0.63 19.55
C PRO A 13 -3.67 1.27 19.65
N THR A 14 -3.13 1.36 20.86
CA THR A 14 -1.78 1.94 21.10
C THR A 14 -0.65 0.97 20.77
N GLN A 15 -0.98 -0.28 20.50
CA GLN A 15 -0.04 -1.35 20.17
C GLN A 15 -0.57 -2.17 18.99
N ALA A 16 0.35 -2.66 18.18
CA ALA A 16 0.09 -3.61 17.12
C ALA A 16 1.21 -4.66 17.13
N VAL A 17 0.86 -5.90 16.78
CA VAL A 17 1.83 -6.98 16.57
C VAL A 17 1.83 -7.31 15.08
N THR A 18 3.00 -7.45 14.49
CA THR A 18 3.18 -7.77 13.07
C THR A 18 4.29 -8.81 12.91
N VAL A 19 4.21 -9.64 11.86
CA VAL A 19 5.28 -10.56 11.47
C VAL A 19 6.54 -9.82 11.04
N GLY A 20 6.41 -8.59 10.53
CA GLY A 20 7.54 -7.76 10.09
C GLY A 20 8.03 -8.05 8.67
N PRO A 21 8.91 -7.19 8.11
CA PRO A 21 9.37 -7.31 6.73
C PRO A 21 10.18 -8.58 6.47
N ARG A 22 11.12 -8.95 7.34
CA ARG A 22 12.00 -10.11 7.11
C ARG A 22 11.20 -11.39 6.94
N GLU A 23 10.21 -11.60 7.78
CA GLU A 23 9.33 -12.77 7.75
C GLU A 23 8.36 -12.69 6.55
N THR A 24 7.91 -11.49 6.17
CA THR A 24 7.10 -11.28 4.94
C THR A 24 7.86 -11.72 3.68
N TRP A 25 9.18 -11.54 3.64
CA TRP A 25 10.03 -11.94 2.51
C TRP A 25 10.26 -13.45 2.39
N MET A 26 9.90 -14.23 3.40
CA MET A 26 10.00 -15.69 3.35
C MET A 26 8.80 -16.32 2.61
N ALA A 27 7.77 -15.55 2.27
CA ALA A 27 6.62 -16.04 1.54
C ALA A 27 6.97 -16.30 0.06
N ASP A 28 6.47 -17.39 -0.53
CA ASP A 28 6.65 -17.64 -1.97
C ASP A 28 5.96 -16.55 -2.83
N LYS A 29 4.94 -15.89 -2.28
CA LYS A 29 4.19 -14.82 -2.92
C LYS A 29 3.62 -13.84 -1.90
N VAL A 30 3.76 -12.55 -2.20
CA VAL A 30 3.07 -11.48 -1.49
C VAL A 30 1.84 -11.06 -2.31
N SER A 31 0.64 -11.38 -1.82
CA SER A 31 -0.63 -11.03 -2.45
C SER A 31 -1.30 -9.90 -1.69
N ILE A 32 -1.46 -8.74 -2.33
CA ILE A 32 -2.01 -7.52 -1.72
C ILE A 32 -3.39 -7.28 -2.31
N TRP A 33 -4.35 -7.04 -1.42
CA TRP A 33 -5.74 -6.77 -1.78
C TRP A 33 -6.10 -5.37 -1.32
N HIS A 34 -6.48 -4.52 -2.26
CA HIS A 34 -6.76 -3.12 -1.98
C HIS A 34 -8.16 -2.75 -2.46
N ALA A 35 -9.02 -2.40 -1.49
CA ALA A 35 -10.42 -2.04 -1.74
C ALA A 35 -10.60 -0.60 -2.26
N GLY A 36 -9.52 0.19 -2.32
CA GLY A 36 -9.55 1.58 -2.77
C GLY A 36 -10.04 2.59 -1.74
N ALA A 37 -9.90 2.24 -0.46
CA ALA A 37 -10.13 3.16 0.65
C ALA A 37 -8.77 3.57 1.25
N HIS A 38 -8.71 4.77 1.83
CA HIS A 38 -7.56 5.34 2.56
C HIS A 38 -6.31 5.71 1.74
N ASP A 39 -6.10 5.14 0.55
CA ASP A 39 -5.07 5.56 -0.41
C ASP A 39 -5.66 6.33 -1.59
N ASN A 40 -4.93 7.33 -2.11
CA ASN A 40 -5.38 8.09 -3.27
C ASN A 40 -5.08 7.37 -4.61
N PRO A 41 -5.83 7.67 -5.69
CA PRO A 41 -5.66 7.03 -7.00
C PRO A 41 -4.23 7.09 -7.56
N PHE A 42 -3.49 8.18 -7.32
CA PHE A 42 -2.11 8.32 -7.76
C PHE A 42 -1.17 7.37 -7.02
N GLY A 43 -1.25 7.32 -5.69
CA GLY A 43 -0.39 6.49 -4.82
C GLY A 43 -0.54 5.00 -5.11
N GLN A 44 -1.76 4.53 -5.39
CA GLN A 44 -2.01 3.14 -5.81
C GLN A 44 -1.27 2.78 -7.11
N ARG A 45 -1.29 3.68 -8.10
CA ARG A 45 -0.62 3.52 -9.40
C ARG A 45 0.90 3.69 -9.30
N LEU A 46 1.37 4.65 -8.51
CA LEU A 46 2.80 4.88 -8.31
C LEU A 46 3.46 3.67 -7.62
N THR A 47 2.85 3.17 -6.54
CA THR A 47 3.36 2.00 -5.81
C THR A 47 3.49 0.79 -6.73
N THR A 48 2.45 0.49 -7.50
CA THR A 48 2.43 -0.66 -8.41
C THR A 48 3.42 -0.51 -9.55
N LEU A 49 3.57 0.70 -10.11
CA LEU A 49 4.59 1.00 -11.11
C LEU A 49 6.00 0.78 -10.55
N MET A 50 6.30 1.29 -9.35
CA MET A 50 7.61 1.16 -8.73
C MET A 50 7.97 -0.32 -8.51
N ILE A 51 7.03 -1.13 -8.00
CA ILE A 51 7.23 -2.58 -7.82
C ILE A 51 7.46 -3.26 -9.17
N ALA A 52 6.63 -2.98 -10.19
CA ALA A 52 6.78 -3.56 -11.52
C ALA A 52 8.11 -3.18 -12.20
N LYS A 53 8.72 -2.06 -11.80
CA LYS A 53 10.01 -1.58 -12.31
C LYS A 53 11.19 -1.92 -11.42
N GLY A 54 11.00 -2.64 -10.31
CA GLY A 54 12.08 -2.97 -9.39
C GLY A 54 12.65 -1.76 -8.62
N ILE A 55 11.87 -0.70 -8.46
CA ILE A 55 12.27 0.54 -7.78
C ILE A 55 11.83 0.47 -6.32
N ALA A 56 12.79 0.34 -5.40
CA ALA A 56 12.55 0.36 -3.96
C ALA A 56 12.91 1.73 -3.38
N ASP A 57 11.94 2.40 -2.75
CA ASP A 57 12.12 3.69 -2.08
C ASP A 57 11.27 3.75 -0.80
N SER A 58 11.89 4.11 0.33
CA SER A 58 11.18 4.21 1.61
C SER A 58 10.19 5.36 1.67
N ALA A 59 10.28 6.36 0.78
CA ALA A 59 9.28 7.41 0.63
C ALA A 59 7.92 6.89 0.14
N VAL A 60 7.90 5.74 -0.53
CA VAL A 60 6.70 4.99 -0.90
C VAL A 60 6.81 3.60 -0.23
N PRO A 61 6.40 3.43 1.03
CA PRO A 61 6.80 2.27 1.85
C PRO A 61 6.50 0.91 1.24
N MET A 62 5.38 0.77 0.53
CA MET A 62 5.02 -0.48 -0.12
C MET A 62 5.90 -0.81 -1.34
N SER A 63 6.59 0.18 -1.92
CA SER A 63 7.54 -0.03 -3.03
C SER A 63 8.75 -0.88 -2.63
N LEU A 64 9.04 -1.01 -1.33
CA LEU A 64 10.12 -1.89 -0.85
C LEU A 64 9.90 -3.35 -1.27
N LEU A 65 8.64 -3.76 -1.49
CA LEU A 65 8.30 -5.07 -2.04
C LEU A 65 8.81 -5.28 -3.47
N ALA A 66 9.32 -4.25 -4.15
CA ALA A 66 10.07 -4.39 -5.39
C ALA A 66 11.27 -5.35 -5.27
N GLY A 67 11.80 -5.55 -4.05
CA GLY A 67 12.85 -6.53 -3.77
C GLY A 67 12.35 -7.97 -3.55
N HIS A 68 11.04 -8.22 -3.63
CA HIS A 68 10.46 -9.56 -3.52
C HIS A 68 10.22 -10.16 -4.92
N PRO A 69 10.58 -11.43 -5.17
CA PRO A 69 10.54 -12.01 -6.52
C PRO A 69 9.13 -12.19 -7.07
N ASN A 70 8.10 -12.21 -6.23
CA ASN A 70 6.72 -12.51 -6.63
C ASN A 70 5.70 -11.70 -5.82
N VAL A 71 5.28 -10.57 -6.38
CA VAL A 71 4.30 -9.67 -5.76
C VAL A 71 3.12 -9.49 -6.70
N GLN A 72 1.90 -9.60 -6.17
CA GLN A 72 0.67 -9.33 -6.92
C GLN A 72 -0.20 -8.34 -6.15
N PHE A 73 -0.62 -7.29 -6.84
CA PHE A 73 -1.67 -6.39 -6.38
C PHE A 73 -3.00 -6.76 -7.02
N ASN A 74 -4.05 -6.80 -6.21
CA ASN A 74 -5.43 -7.01 -6.60
C ASN A 74 -6.23 -5.79 -6.17
N PHE A 75 -6.73 -5.05 -7.15
CA PHE A 75 -7.56 -3.88 -6.89
C PHE A 75 -9.03 -4.19 -7.10
N TYR A 76 -9.87 -3.71 -6.19
CA TYR A 76 -11.26 -3.52 -6.50
C TYR A 76 -11.40 -2.34 -7.47
N ILE A 77 -11.83 -2.61 -8.71
CA ILE A 77 -11.91 -1.61 -9.78
C ILE A 77 -12.72 -0.37 -9.35
N GLY A 78 -13.82 -0.56 -8.62
CA GLY A 78 -14.64 0.55 -8.13
C GLY A 78 -13.94 1.47 -7.12
N GLY A 79 -12.81 1.05 -6.55
CA GLY A 79 -12.04 1.81 -5.56
C GLY A 79 -10.73 2.43 -6.09
N VAL A 80 -10.31 2.11 -7.32
CA VAL A 80 -9.04 2.64 -7.89
C VAL A 80 -9.12 4.15 -8.18
N GLY A 81 -10.34 4.67 -8.36
CA GLY A 81 -10.63 6.07 -8.62
C GLY A 81 -9.98 6.65 -9.88
N HIS A 82 -10.17 7.95 -10.09
CA HIS A 82 -9.57 8.70 -11.20
C HIS A 82 -8.38 9.53 -10.71
N CYS A 83 -7.35 9.63 -11.54
CA CYS A 83 -6.16 10.42 -11.24
C CYS A 83 -6.18 11.63 -12.15
N ASP A 84 -6.57 12.78 -11.60
CA ASP A 84 -6.65 14.05 -12.31
C ASP A 84 -5.49 14.95 -11.94
N VAL A 85 -5.13 15.82 -12.89
CA VAL A 85 -4.25 16.96 -12.60
C VAL A 85 -5.15 18.11 -12.16
N GLU A 86 -5.07 18.49 -10.87
CA GLU A 86 -5.62 19.76 -10.43
C GLU A 86 -4.64 20.88 -10.79
N MET A 87 -5.02 21.70 -11.78
CA MET A 87 -4.36 22.97 -12.06
C MET A 87 -5.06 24.03 -11.20
N HIS A 88 -4.38 24.50 -10.17
CA HIS A 88 -4.76 25.69 -9.38
C HIS A 88 -4.25 26.97 -10.03
#